data_AF-A0A5K1B223-F1
#
_entry.id   AF-A0A5K1B223-F1
#
_cell.length_a   1.000
_cell.length_b   1.000
_cell.length_c   1.000
_cell.angle_alpha   90.00
_cell.angle_beta   90.00
_cell.angle_gamma   90.00
#
_symmetry.space_group_name_H-M   'P 1'
#
loop_
_entity.id
_entity.type
_entity.pdbx_description
1 polymer ?
#
loop_
_entity_poly.entity_id
_entity_poly.type
_entity_poly.pdbx_seq_one_letter_code
_entity_poly.pdbx_strand_id
1 'polypeptide(L)' 'LIRLLEEIMDGSKILIFTETKKGCDQVTKQLRMGGWPALSIHGDKSQSERDWVLTEFKTGSNPIMTATDVAARGL' A
#
# COMPACT_ATOMS: atom_id res chain seq x y z
N LEU A 1 0.56 -8.48 -11.22
CA LEU A 1 0.94 -7.33 -10.38
C LEU A 1 2.42 -7.01 -10.49
N ILE A 2 3.35 -7.90 -10.10
CA ILE A 2 4.80 -7.60 -10.12
C ILE A 2 5.27 -7.15 -11.50
N ARG A 3 4.97 -7.90 -12.57
CA ARG A 3 5.31 -7.49 -13.95
C ARG A 3 4.80 -6.10 -14.32
N LEU A 4 3.58 -5.75 -13.90
CA LEU A 4 3.02 -4.43 -14.14
C LEU A 4 3.81 -3.35 -13.36
N LEU A 5 4.19 -3.62 -12.11
CA LEU A 5 5.01 -2.70 -11.32
C LEU A 5 6.41 -2.51 -11.95
N GLU A 6 7.02 -3.56 -12.50
CA GLU A 6 8.29 -3.47 -13.23
C GLU A 6 8.19 -2.56 -14.46
N GLU A 7 7.04 -2.55 -15.13
CA GLU A 7 6.80 -1.72 -16.32
C GLU A 7 6.48 -0.25 -16.00
N ILE A 8 5.75 0.01 -14.90
CA ILE A 8 5.20 1.35 -14.60
C ILE A 8 5.96 2.11 -13.50
N MET A 9 6.85 1.45 -12.74
CA MET A 9 7.54 2.10 -11.63
C MET A 9 8.61 3.06 -12.14
N ASP A 10 8.31 4.35 -12.08
CA ASP A 10 9.19 5.46 -12.50
C ASP A 10 9.52 6.42 -11.34
N GLY A 11 9.23 6.02 -10.11
CA GLY A 11 9.29 6.88 -8.92
C GLY A 11 7.94 7.49 -8.52
N SER A 12 6.89 7.26 -9.32
CA SER A 12 5.52 7.62 -8.96
C SER A 12 4.99 6.83 -7.76
N LYS A 13 4.01 7.43 -7.08
CA LYS A 13 3.27 6.77 -5.98
C LYS A 13 2.13 5.93 -6.55
N ILE A 14 2.00 4.70 -6.08
CA ILE A 14 1.05 3.70 -6.57
C ILE A 14 0.12 3.29 -5.43
N LEU A 15 -1.19 3.48 -5.64
CA LEU A 15 -2.25 3.02 -4.75
C LEU A 15 -2.92 1.78 -5.35
N ILE A 16 -2.89 0.67 -4.62
CA ILE A 16 -3.44 -0.62 -5.05
C ILE A 16 -4.66 -0.93 -4.20
N PHE A 17 -5.83 -1.01 -4.83
CA PHE A 17 -7.06 -1.41 -4.16
C PHE A 17 -7.21 -2.92 -4.10
N THR A 18 -7.64 -3.42 -2.94
CA THR A 18 -8.01 -4.82 -2.72
C THR A 18 -9.32 -4.90 -1.97
N GLU A 19 -10.12 -5.92 -2.27
CA GLU A 19 -11.45 -6.09 -1.67
C GLU A 19 -11.42 -6.32 -0.15
N THR A 20 -10.44 -7.09 0.35
CA THR A 20 -10.41 -7.52 1.75
C THR A 20 -9.18 -7.03 2.49
N LYS A 21 -9.32 -6.85 3.81
CA LYS A 21 -8.23 -6.48 4.73
C LYS A 21 -7.09 -7.50 4.68
N LYS A 22 -7.43 -8.80 4.68
CA LYS A 22 -6.46 -9.89 4.51
C LYS A 22 -5.77 -9.82 3.15
N GLY A 23 -6.49 -9.45 2.11
CA GLY A 23 -5.95 -9.20 0.77
C GLY A 23 -4.89 -8.10 0.77
N CYS A 24 -5.14 -6.95 1.42
CA CYS A 24 -4.13 -5.89 1.57
C CYS A 24 -2.82 -6.43 2.17
N ASP A 25 -2.92 -7.12 3.30
CA ASP A 25 -1.74 -7.64 4.00
C ASP A 25 -1.01 -8.72 3.20
N GLN A 26 -1.75 -9.61 2.52
CA GLN A 26 -1.16 -10.64 1.67
C GLN A 26 -0.43 -10.05 0.47
N VAL A 27 -1.04 -9.10 -0.24
CA VAL A 27 -0.40 -8.41 -1.38
C VAL A 27 0.82 -7.63 -0.90
N THR A 28 0.72 -6.90 0.20
CA THR A 28 1.84 -6.15 0.79
C THR A 28 3.00 -7.08 1.16
N LYS A 29 2.72 -8.23 1.77
CA LYS A 29 3.74 -9.23 2.10
C LYS A 29 4.44 -9.75 0.84
N GLN A 30 3.70 -10.09 -0.21
CA GLN A 30 4.28 -10.56 -1.47
C GLN A 30 5.17 -9.50 -2.12
N LEU A 31 4.73 -8.24 -2.13
CA LEU A 31 5.51 -7.11 -2.63
C LEU A 31 6.82 -6.95 -1.85
N ARG A 32 6.75 -6.92 -0.52
CA ARG A 32 7.95 -6.84 0.35
C ARG A 32 8.90 -8.00 0.15
N MET A 33 8.39 -9.22 0.02
CA MET A 33 9.21 -10.41 -0.29
C MET A 33 9.92 -10.30 -1.64
N GLY A 34 9.32 -9.59 -2.60
CA GLY A 34 9.93 -9.27 -3.89
C GLY A 34 10.82 -8.02 -3.88
N GLY A 35 11.12 -7.44 -2.71
CA GLY A 35 11.97 -6.25 -2.58
C GLY A 35 11.26 -4.91 -2.84
N TRP A 36 9.93 -4.91 -3.00
CA TRP A 36 9.17 -3.69 -3.28
C TRP A 36 8.82 -2.94 -2.00
N PRO A 37 9.04 -1.60 -1.94
CA PRO A 37 8.72 -0.77 -0.78
C PRO A 37 7.21 -0.51 -0.68
N ALA A 38 6.52 -1.43 0.01
CA ALA A 38 5.06 -1.44 0.11
C ALA A 38 4.53 -1.36 1.55
N LEU A 39 3.40 -0.70 1.72
CA LEU A 39 2.64 -0.59 2.98
C LEU A 39 1.18 -1.02 2.78
N SER A 40 0.47 -1.36 3.86
CA SER A 40 -0.97 -1.64 3.84
C SER A 40 -1.75 -0.69 4.75
N ILE A 41 -2.92 -0.25 4.28
CA ILE A 41 -3.89 0.52 5.07
C ILE A 41 -5.28 -0.10 4.95
N HIS A 42 -5.86 -0.51 6.07
CA HIS A 42 -7.22 -1.07 6.12
C HIS A 42 -7.82 -0.87 7.52
N GLY A 43 -9.12 -1.13 7.67
CA GLY A 43 -9.85 -0.84 8.91
C GLY A 43 -9.49 -1.65 10.16
N ASP A 44 -8.52 -2.57 10.09
CA ASP A 44 -7.99 -3.26 11.28
C ASP A 44 -6.66 -2.65 11.76
N LYS A 45 -6.07 -1.73 10.98
CA LYS A 45 -4.90 -0.97 11.43
C LYS A 45 -5.33 0.05 12.48
N SER A 46 -4.52 0.22 13.52
CA SER A 46 -4.72 1.29 14.50
C SER A 46 -4.60 2.67 13.84
N GLN A 47 -5.20 3.70 14.45
CA GLN A 47 -5.11 5.06 13.89
C GLN A 47 -3.65 5.52 13.75
N SER A 48 -2.79 5.24 14.73
CA SER A 48 -1.37 5.57 14.68
C SER A 48 -0.65 4.90 13.51
N GLU A 49 -0.95 3.62 13.22
CA GLU A 49 -0.42 2.94 12.04
C GLU A 49 -0.92 3.57 10.74
N ARG A 50 -2.21 3.95 10.68
CA ARG A 50 -2.77 4.64 9.50
C ARG A 50 -2.05 5.96 9.24
N ASP A 51 -1.86 6.77 10.27
CA ASP A 51 -1.19 8.07 10.16
C ASP A 51 0.28 7.93 9.72
N TRP A 52 0.98 6.92 10.26
CA TRP A 52 2.34 6.59 9.84
C TRP A 52 2.39 6.14 8.38
N VAL A 53 1.54 5.19 7.97
CA VAL A 53 1.48 4.71 6.58
C VAL A 53 1.20 5.85 5.61
N LEU A 54 0.30 6.77 5.95
CA LEU A 54 -0.01 7.93 5.13
C LEU A 54 1.16 8.91 5.04
N THR A 55 1.91 9.10 6.12
CA THR A 55 3.10 9.95 6.12
C THR A 55 4.18 9.36 5.21
N GLU A 56 4.48 8.07 5.36
CA GLU A 56 5.44 7.34 4.53
C GLU A 56 5.06 7.33 3.05
N PHE A 57 3.78 7.13 2.76
CA PHE A 57 3.27 7.18 1.39
C PHE A 57 3.34 8.60 0.82
N LYS A 58 2.91 9.63 1.55
CA LYS A 58 2.94 11.04 1.09
C LYS A 58 4.36 11.52 0.78
N THR A 59 5.31 11.21 1.67
CA THR A 59 6.73 11.56 1.54
C THR A 59 7.43 10.81 0.41
N GLY A 60 6.90 9.65 -0.01
CA GLY A 60 7.49 8.82 -1.06
C GLY A 60 8.55 7.84 -0.56
N SER A 61 8.82 7.79 0.75
CA SER A 61 9.70 6.79 1.38
C SER A 61 9.23 5.37 1.08
N ASN A 62 7.92 5.16 1.04
CA ASN A 62 7.28 3.93 0.61
C ASN A 62 6.24 4.24 -0.48
N PRO A 63 6.60 4.18 -1.78
CA PRO A 63 5.76 4.64 -2.87
C PRO A 63 4.59 3.72 -3.21
N ILE A 64 4.52 2.50 -2.64
CA ILE A 64 3.39 1.58 -2.88
C ILE A 64 2.55 1.46 -1.62
N MET A 65 1.24 1.72 -1.74
CA MET A 65 0.27 1.50 -0.67
C MET A 65 -0.86 0.60 -1.15
N THR A 66 -1.15 -0.46 -0.41
CA THR A 66 -2.33 -1.31 -0.64
C THR A 66 -3.46 -0.86 0.29
N ALA A 67 -4.70 -0.78 -0.21
CA ALA A 67 -5.83 -0.28 0.56
C ALA A 67 -7.13 -1.03 0.26
N THR A 68 -8.06 -1.03 1.21
CA THR A 68 -9.48 -1.32 0.92
C THR A 68 -10.24 -0.04 0.61
N ASP A 69 -11.33 -0.15 -0.16
CA ASP A 69 -12.16 1.01 -0.53
C ASP A 69 -12.63 1.82 0.69
N VAL A 70 -12.99 1.12 1.77
CA VAL A 70 -13.44 1.76 3.02
C VAL A 70 -12.31 2.54 3.69
N ALA A 71 -11.09 2.02 3.67
CA ALA A 71 -9.96 2.68 4.31
C ALA A 71 -9.43 3.88 3.52
N ALA A 72 -9.68 3.90 2.19
CA ALA A 72 -9.27 4.97 1.30
C ALA A 72 -10.25 6.16 1.25
N ARG A 73 -11.49 5.98 1.71
CA ARG A 73 -12.46 7.08 1.79
C ARG A 73 -11.96 8.14 2.76
N GLY A 74 -11.58 9.30 2.23
CA GLY A 74 -11.04 10.43 3.00
C GLY A 74 -9.52 10.47 3.12
N LEU A 75 -8.79 9.70 2.30
CA LEU A 75 -7.35 9.87 2.10
C LEU A 75 -7.01 11.10 1.25
#